data_AF-A0A1S3JZP7-F1
#
_entry.id   AF-A0A1S3JZP7-F1
#
_cell.length_a   1.000
_cell.length_b   1.000
_cell.length_c   1.000
_cell.angle_alpha   90.00
_cell.angle_beta   90.00
_cell.angle_gamma   90.00
#
_symmetry.space_group_name_H-M   'P 1'
#
loop_
_entity.id
_entity.type
_entity.pdbx_description
1 polymer ?
#
loop_
_entity_poly.entity_id
_entity_poly.type
_entity_poly.pdbx_seq_one_letter_code
_entity_poly.pdbx_strand_id
1 'polypeptide(L)'
;MLCILEVTRTYNMADTSKQLERLVSELSILDDAGDCVGLTGSVSVARYLNRILTLKYSKIHEFNSALNKLKRLLREFEGDLDCDKQLCSDFINYICEQYLRHESFEHEVYEFDSSDFEGLPECAAFVLDVCSLIIERLREHRKDNVTKSVMKHCRHTVVSVCAANSQPLPWTNDISIDLAGKTLEYLCAIYECSNTTQLLLGASESQQTVVRQVLGLLQPKMMRNSWKNNPISQHILQWSLMQIKFPHLSDYLNVVIPPALLFTDDYVPRNKVLGIQCLRHIICNTTKTSLRLHSRAEVIYEALYHQLYTHDVEVIEALHPTLLQILEIVEVSPKQVDAERALGKYDCVLQHILRDMLVEVKIVIRRALSSHLPAYLQAMGITIVRHLKQLLNVIHSYLDAYDGPAETARINILIILQVTITEAWPRILYHCDDILKKLLTFIYDVSVDKTLTPQNVKTCLLEEAVTCLRLLKQACKGRVEELLQCFKNDNVNEICWDCIRRVLQE
;
A
#
# COMPACT_ATOMS: atom_id res chain seq x y z
N MET A 1 48.14 -11.90 20.81
CA MET A 1 47.13 -12.85 20.28
C MET A 1 46.47 -13.68 21.39
N LEU A 2 47.20 -14.35 22.28
CA LEU A 2 46.59 -15.10 23.41
C LEU A 2 45.86 -14.21 24.44
N CYS A 3 46.33 -12.99 24.72
CA CYS A 3 45.62 -12.06 25.63
C CYS A 3 44.32 -11.45 25.04
N ILE A 4 44.12 -11.49 23.71
CA ILE A 4 42.90 -10.96 23.08
C ILE A 4 41.81 -12.05 23.03
N LEU A 5 42.21 -13.33 22.91
CA LEU A 5 41.32 -14.49 22.92
C LEU A 5 40.75 -14.82 24.31
N GLU A 6 41.39 -14.33 25.39
CA GLU A 6 40.94 -14.56 26.77
C GLU A 6 39.89 -13.52 27.21
N VAL A 7 39.91 -12.32 26.60
CA VAL A 7 38.97 -11.22 26.89
C VAL A 7 37.61 -11.42 26.21
N THR A 8 37.56 -12.01 25.02
CA THR A 8 36.28 -12.34 24.35
C THR A 8 35.53 -13.51 25.00
N ARG A 9 36.19 -14.31 25.85
CA ARG A 9 35.60 -15.53 26.43
C ARG A 9 34.90 -15.33 27.78
N THR A 10 35.01 -14.15 28.41
CA THR A 10 34.66 -14.00 29.85
C THR A 10 33.62 -12.95 30.22
N TYR A 11 33.19 -12.02 29.36
CA TYR A 11 32.50 -10.83 29.88
C TYR A 11 31.02 -10.68 29.50
N ASN A 12 30.21 -10.76 30.57
CA ASN A 12 28.76 -10.72 30.64
C ASN A 12 28.22 -9.26 30.53
N MET A 13 27.03 -9.12 29.96
CA MET A 13 26.40 -7.91 29.39
C MET A 13 25.98 -6.78 30.38
N ALA A 14 26.83 -6.27 31.29
CA ALA A 14 26.37 -5.25 32.25
C ALA A 14 27.26 -4.01 32.49
N ASP A 15 28.51 -3.94 32.04
CA ASP A 15 29.43 -2.86 32.45
C ASP A 15 30.19 -2.18 31.29
N THR A 16 29.51 -1.98 30.16
CA THR A 16 30.12 -1.62 28.88
C THR A 16 30.61 -0.17 28.77
N SER A 17 30.05 0.80 29.52
CA SER A 17 30.35 2.23 29.27
C SER A 17 31.71 2.68 29.80
N LYS A 18 32.12 2.28 31.02
CA LYS A 18 33.40 2.69 31.62
C LYS A 18 34.61 1.91 31.11
N GLN A 19 34.37 0.71 30.57
CA GLN A 19 35.43 -0.15 30.04
C GLN A 19 35.69 0.10 28.55
N LEU A 20 34.68 0.56 27.79
CA LEU A 20 34.87 1.13 26.45
C LEU A 20 35.75 2.38 26.48
N GLU A 21 35.62 3.24 27.49
CA GLU A 21 36.49 4.42 27.67
C GLU A 21 37.95 4.03 27.95
N ARG A 22 38.20 2.94 28.69
CA ARG A 22 39.55 2.39 28.89
C ARG A 22 40.12 1.78 27.61
N LEU A 23 39.32 1.02 26.86
CA LEU A 23 39.70 0.46 25.54
C LEU A 23 40.01 1.57 24.53
N VAL A 24 39.25 2.66 24.52
CA VAL A 24 39.52 3.85 23.70
C VAL A 24 40.81 4.55 24.16
N SER A 25 41.09 4.60 25.46
CA SER A 25 42.35 5.15 25.98
C SER A 25 43.57 4.29 25.61
N GLU A 26 43.45 2.96 25.67
CA GLU A 26 44.52 2.04 25.26
C GLU A 26 44.70 2.02 23.73
N LEU A 27 43.63 2.26 22.96
CA LEU A 27 43.69 2.43 21.50
C LEU A 27 44.23 3.79 21.06
N SER A 28 44.08 4.84 21.89
CA SER A 28 44.66 6.17 21.61
C SER A 28 46.19 6.21 21.73
N ILE A 29 46.78 5.30 22.51
CA ILE A 29 48.24 5.16 22.66
C ILE A 29 48.89 4.60 21.39
N LEU A 30 48.11 4.04 20.46
CA LEU A 30 48.59 3.47 19.20
C LEU A 30 48.39 4.38 17.97
N ASP A 31 47.67 5.50 18.08
CA ASP A 31 47.54 6.49 17.00
C ASP A 31 48.81 7.37 16.86
N ASP A 32 49.69 7.40 17.86
CA ASP A 32 50.98 8.14 17.82
C ASP A 32 52.13 7.36 17.14
N ALA A 33 51.94 6.08 16.82
CA ALA A 33 52.90 5.29 16.05
C ALA A 33 52.46 5.22 14.59
N GLY A 34 52.94 6.16 13.78
CA GLY A 34 52.64 6.33 12.36
C GLY A 34 53.10 5.22 11.41
N ASP A 35 53.07 3.94 11.80
CA ASP A 35 53.44 2.82 10.95
C ASP A 35 52.30 1.79 10.84
N CYS A 36 51.37 2.05 9.91
CA CYS A 36 50.53 1.01 9.30
C CYS A 36 51.28 0.28 8.18
N VAL A 37 52.57 -0.01 8.36
CA VAL A 37 53.37 -0.83 7.44
C VAL A 37 53.77 -2.10 8.19
N GLY A 38 52.86 -3.08 8.26
CA GLY A 38 53.20 -4.39 8.81
C GLY A 38 52.07 -5.19 9.49
N LEU A 39 50.88 -4.62 9.66
CA LEU A 39 49.74 -5.39 10.17
C LEU A 39 49.03 -6.11 9.03
N THR A 40 48.79 -7.42 9.21
CA THR A 40 47.93 -8.21 8.32
C THR A 40 46.55 -7.53 8.20
N GLY A 41 46.04 -7.41 6.97
CA GLY A 41 44.87 -6.57 6.69
C GLY A 41 43.62 -6.88 7.52
N SER A 42 43.47 -8.11 8.04
CA SER A 42 42.37 -8.50 8.93
C SER A 42 42.35 -7.74 10.26
N VAL A 43 43.52 -7.39 10.82
CA VAL A 43 43.64 -6.65 12.08
C VAL A 43 43.27 -5.17 11.89
N SER A 44 43.64 -4.60 10.75
CA SER A 44 43.28 -3.22 10.39
C SER A 44 41.77 -3.07 10.18
N VAL A 45 41.14 -4.01 9.47
CA VAL A 45 39.68 -4.03 9.29
C VAL A 45 38.96 -4.17 10.64
N ALA A 46 39.34 -5.14 11.47
CA ALA A 46 38.73 -5.35 12.79
C ALA A 46 38.83 -4.13 13.72
N ARG A 47 39.97 -3.42 13.70
CA ARG A 47 40.18 -2.19 14.48
C ARG A 47 39.27 -1.06 14.01
N TYR A 48 39.07 -0.91 12.70
CA TYR A 48 38.16 0.10 12.14
C TYR A 48 36.68 -0.24 12.38
N LEU A 49 36.29 -1.52 12.28
CA LEU A 49 34.93 -1.96 12.63
C LEU A 49 34.61 -1.61 14.09
N ASN A 50 35.53 -1.91 15.01
CA ASN A 50 35.35 -1.58 16.42
C ASN A 50 35.28 -0.06 16.66
N ARG A 51 36.13 0.74 15.99
CA ARG A 51 36.04 2.20 16.05
C ARG A 51 34.66 2.71 15.62
N ILE A 52 34.09 2.19 14.54
CA ILE A 52 32.76 2.59 14.07
C ILE A 52 31.66 2.16 15.04
N LEU A 53 31.75 0.96 15.62
CA LEU A 53 30.82 0.48 16.66
C LEU A 53 30.80 1.41 17.90
N THR A 54 31.91 2.10 18.18
CA THR A 54 32.01 3.06 19.29
C THR A 54 31.55 4.50 18.96
N LEU A 55 31.35 4.85 17.69
CA LEU A 55 30.97 6.19 17.28
C LEU A 55 29.47 6.43 17.46
N LYS A 56 29.09 7.43 18.28
CA LYS A 56 27.67 7.87 18.36
C LYS A 56 27.26 8.64 17.09
N TYR A 57 26.03 8.41 16.63
CA TYR A 57 25.45 8.99 15.40
C TYR A 57 25.44 10.53 15.34
N SER A 58 25.60 11.23 16.47
CA SER A 58 25.62 12.69 16.57
C SER A 58 26.79 13.37 15.82
N LYS A 59 27.61 12.61 15.09
CA LYS A 59 28.73 13.09 14.29
C LYS A 59 28.73 12.43 12.90
N ILE A 60 27.69 12.72 12.11
CA ILE A 60 27.51 12.21 10.74
C ILE A 60 28.77 12.39 9.88
N HIS A 61 29.49 13.51 10.02
CA HIS A 61 30.76 13.73 9.33
C HIS A 61 31.90 12.78 9.75
N GLU A 62 32.04 12.48 11.05
CA GLU A 62 33.05 11.53 11.55
C GLU A 62 32.66 10.09 11.17
N PHE A 63 31.37 9.76 11.19
CA PHE A 63 30.82 8.47 10.77
C PHE A 63 31.04 8.23 9.26
N ASN A 64 30.69 9.20 8.41
CA ASN A 64 30.91 9.13 6.96
C ASN A 64 32.41 9.11 6.61
N SER A 65 33.27 9.81 7.36
CA SER A 65 34.72 9.73 7.20
C SER A 65 35.26 8.33 7.54
N ALA A 66 34.77 7.73 8.62
CA ALA A 66 35.14 6.38 9.03
C ALA A 66 34.67 5.32 8.02
N LEU A 67 33.43 5.44 7.49
CA LEU A 67 32.93 4.57 6.43
C LEU A 67 33.73 4.69 5.14
N ASN A 68 34.15 5.91 4.76
CA ASN A 68 35.00 6.10 3.58
C ASN A 68 36.39 5.47 3.73
N LYS A 69 36.99 5.52 4.92
CA LYS A 69 38.25 4.82 5.22
C LYS A 69 38.08 3.30 5.20
N LEU A 70 37.00 2.79 5.79
CA LEU A 70 36.67 1.36 5.74
C LEU A 70 36.44 0.88 4.30
N LYS A 71 35.74 1.66 3.47
CA LYS A 71 35.51 1.38 2.05
C LYS A 71 36.81 1.26 1.26
N ARG A 72 37.81 2.12 1.52
CA ARG A 72 39.14 2.01 0.92
C ARG A 72 39.83 0.72 1.34
N LEU A 73 39.85 0.44 2.65
CA LEU A 73 40.45 -0.78 3.19
C LEU A 73 39.79 -2.05 2.64
N LEU A 74 38.47 -2.09 2.50
CA LEU A 74 37.73 -3.24 1.94
C LEU A 74 37.97 -3.43 0.43
N ARG A 75 38.25 -2.35 -0.32
CA ARG A 75 38.62 -2.43 -1.75
C ARG A 75 40.06 -2.89 -1.95
N GLU A 76 40.96 -2.50 -1.06
CA GLU A 76 42.38 -2.86 -1.09
C GLU A 76 42.67 -4.25 -0.47
N PHE A 77 41.69 -4.87 0.19
CA PHE A 77 41.83 -6.18 0.82
C PHE A 77 41.60 -7.31 -0.20
N GLU A 78 42.64 -8.10 -0.46
CA GLU A 78 42.61 -9.30 -1.32
C GLU A 78 42.56 -10.64 -0.53
N GLY A 79 42.55 -10.60 0.81
CA GLY A 79 42.53 -11.78 1.66
C GLY A 79 41.13 -12.27 2.06
N ASP A 80 41.03 -13.49 2.58
CA ASP A 80 39.82 -13.99 3.25
C ASP A 80 39.43 -13.04 4.40
N LEU A 81 38.13 -12.73 4.52
CA LEU A 81 37.58 -12.11 5.74
C LEU A 81 37.62 -13.15 6.86
N ASP A 82 38.82 -13.46 7.35
CA ASP A 82 39.11 -14.25 8.55
C ASP A 82 38.81 -13.43 9.82
N CYS A 83 37.89 -12.48 9.70
CA CYS A 83 37.40 -11.63 10.76
C CYS A 83 36.44 -12.46 11.63
N ASP A 84 36.44 -12.21 12.93
CA ASP A 84 35.50 -12.84 13.86
C ASP A 84 34.06 -12.70 13.32
N LYS A 85 33.40 -13.84 13.09
CA LYS A 85 32.07 -13.91 12.44
C LYS A 85 31.07 -13.02 13.16
N GLN A 86 31.21 -12.95 14.49
CA GLN A 86 30.40 -12.15 15.36
C GLN A 86 30.63 -10.65 15.13
N LEU A 87 31.88 -10.23 14.98
CA LEU A 87 32.23 -8.83 14.70
C LEU A 87 31.66 -8.33 13.38
N CYS A 88 31.70 -9.16 12.32
CA CYS A 88 31.11 -8.80 11.03
C CYS A 88 29.58 -8.71 11.10
N SER A 89 28.90 -9.66 11.75
CA SER A 89 27.45 -9.59 11.91
C SER A 89 27.02 -8.41 12.76
N ASP A 90 27.76 -8.13 13.85
CA ASP A 90 27.45 -7.03 14.78
C ASP A 90 27.70 -5.68 14.14
N PHE A 91 28.75 -5.55 13.31
CA PHE A 91 28.99 -4.35 12.52
C PHE A 91 27.87 -4.08 11.50
N ILE A 92 27.49 -5.09 10.71
CA ILE A 92 26.40 -4.93 9.71
C ILE A 92 25.10 -4.56 10.43
N ASN A 93 24.77 -5.26 11.51
CA ASN A 93 23.57 -4.94 12.31
C ASN A 93 23.64 -3.52 12.87
N TYR A 94 24.80 -3.11 13.39
CA TYR A 94 24.98 -1.77 13.92
C TYR A 94 24.78 -0.69 12.86
N ILE A 95 25.45 -0.75 11.70
CA ILE A 95 25.30 0.29 10.67
C ILE A 95 23.86 0.35 10.13
N CYS A 96 23.22 -0.80 9.95
CA CYS A 96 21.83 -0.89 9.51
C CYS A 96 20.86 -0.35 10.57
N GLU A 97 21.05 -0.71 11.84
CA GLU A 97 20.23 -0.21 12.94
C GLU A 97 20.40 1.28 13.16
N GLN A 98 21.61 1.83 13.04
CA GLN A 98 21.84 3.27 13.15
C GLN A 98 21.08 4.02 12.05
N TYR A 99 21.12 3.54 10.80
CA TYR A 99 20.31 4.10 9.72
C TYR A 99 18.81 4.01 10.01
N LEU A 100 18.32 2.84 10.44
CA LEU A 100 16.90 2.61 10.74
C LEU A 100 16.40 3.30 12.03
N ARG A 101 17.30 3.88 12.82
CA ARG A 101 16.99 4.66 14.03
C ARG A 101 16.95 6.16 13.75
N HIS A 102 17.21 6.60 12.51
CA HIS A 102 17.15 8.02 12.17
C HIS A 102 15.79 8.62 12.58
N GLU A 103 15.91 9.61 13.46
CA GLU A 103 14.93 10.53 14.04
C GLU A 103 13.50 10.01 14.21
N SER A 104 13.17 9.61 15.44
CA SER A 104 11.77 9.59 15.88
C SER A 104 11.24 11.02 15.87
N PHE A 105 10.56 11.41 14.80
CA PHE A 105 9.96 12.74 14.68
C PHE A 105 8.97 12.99 15.84
N GLU A 106 9.06 14.16 16.48
CA GLU A 106 8.14 14.53 17.55
C GLU A 106 6.77 14.90 16.99
N HIS A 107 5.88 13.91 16.79
CA HIS A 107 4.43 14.10 16.62
C HIS A 107 3.99 15.27 15.71
N GLU A 108 4.62 15.43 14.55
CA GLU A 108 4.27 16.53 13.67
C GLU A 108 3.20 16.15 12.64
N VAL A 109 2.25 17.07 12.49
CA VAL A 109 0.91 16.90 11.92
C VAL A 109 0.92 16.97 10.37
N TYR A 110 2.09 16.82 9.75
CA TYR A 110 2.31 17.13 8.34
C TYR A 110 2.89 15.95 7.55
N GLU A 111 2.75 16.02 6.22
CA GLU A 111 3.35 15.04 5.31
C GLU A 111 4.84 15.31 5.15
N PHE A 112 5.69 14.31 5.42
CA PHE A 112 7.13 14.48 5.29
C PHE A 112 7.56 14.82 3.85
N ASP A 113 8.42 15.81 3.72
CA ASP A 113 9.07 16.24 2.49
C ASP A 113 10.58 15.93 2.50
N SER A 114 11.27 16.25 1.40
CA SER A 114 12.71 15.97 1.27
C SER A 114 13.58 16.83 2.19
N SER A 115 13.07 17.94 2.72
CA SER A 115 13.80 18.80 3.65
C SER A 115 13.80 18.23 5.07
N ASP A 116 12.81 17.41 5.44
CA ASP A 116 12.78 16.68 6.72
C ASP A 116 13.87 15.61 6.84
N PHE A 117 14.54 15.24 5.75
CA PHE A 117 15.53 14.16 5.69
C PHE A 117 16.90 14.63 5.18
N GLU A 118 17.32 15.85 5.49
CA GLU A 118 18.62 16.38 5.07
C GLU A 118 19.79 15.45 5.47
N GLY A 119 20.61 15.06 4.50
CA GLY A 119 21.79 14.20 4.72
C GLY A 119 21.50 12.69 4.84
N LEU A 120 20.22 12.30 4.99
CA LEU A 120 19.83 10.90 5.10
C LEU A 120 19.98 10.12 3.78
N PRO A 121 19.64 10.66 2.59
CA PRO A 121 19.86 9.98 1.31
C PRO A 121 21.34 9.65 1.05
N GLU A 122 22.26 10.56 1.39
CA GLU A 122 23.70 10.31 1.27
C GLU A 122 24.14 9.22 2.25
N CYS A 123 23.70 9.28 3.50
CA CYS A 123 23.96 8.23 4.49
C CYS A 123 23.40 6.87 4.06
N ALA A 124 22.19 6.82 3.49
CA ALA A 124 21.59 5.61 2.94
C ALA A 124 22.48 4.99 1.85
N ALA A 125 22.97 5.81 0.93
CA ALA A 125 23.88 5.37 -0.12
C ALA A 125 25.21 4.83 0.44
N PHE A 126 25.79 5.48 1.45
CA PHE A 126 27.02 4.99 2.10
C PHE A 126 26.82 3.65 2.82
N VAL A 127 25.73 3.51 3.59
CA VAL A 127 25.43 2.26 4.32
C VAL A 127 25.18 1.13 3.33
N LEU A 128 24.39 1.37 2.29
CA LEU A 128 24.10 0.36 1.27
C LEU A 128 25.34 -0.02 0.45
N ASP A 129 26.23 0.91 0.13
CA ASP A 129 27.48 0.62 -0.59
C ASP A 129 28.44 -0.24 0.24
N VAL A 130 28.52 0.02 1.55
CA VAL A 130 29.31 -0.82 2.46
C VAL A 130 28.67 -2.20 2.63
N CYS A 131 27.34 -2.26 2.78
CA CYS A 131 26.61 -3.53 2.82
C CYS A 131 26.78 -4.33 1.52
N SER A 132 26.65 -3.69 0.35
CA SER A 132 26.80 -4.35 -0.94
C SER A 132 28.20 -4.92 -1.12
N LEU A 133 29.24 -4.15 -0.76
CA LEU A 133 30.63 -4.61 -0.87
C LEU A 133 30.92 -5.81 0.04
N ILE A 134 30.43 -5.79 1.29
CA ILE A 134 30.61 -6.91 2.21
C ILE A 134 29.85 -8.15 1.71
N ILE A 135 28.62 -7.99 1.23
CA ILE A 135 27.79 -9.11 0.75
C ILE A 135 28.33 -9.68 -0.56
N GLU A 136 28.85 -8.84 -1.45
CA GLU A 136 29.53 -9.27 -2.67
C GLU A 136 30.74 -10.15 -2.37
N ARG A 137 31.58 -9.77 -1.38
CA ARG A 137 32.69 -10.62 -0.93
C ARG A 137 32.22 -11.92 -0.28
N LEU A 138 31.17 -11.85 0.54
CA LEU A 138 30.57 -13.05 1.14
C LEU A 138 29.97 -14.00 0.08
N ARG A 139 29.53 -13.48 -1.07
CA ARG A 139 29.03 -14.27 -2.21
C ARG A 139 30.13 -15.12 -2.83
N GLU A 140 31.36 -14.62 -2.93
CA GLU A 140 32.53 -15.38 -3.43
C GLU A 140 32.75 -16.66 -2.59
N HIS A 141 32.40 -16.60 -1.30
CA HIS A 141 32.54 -17.66 -0.29
C HIS A 141 31.19 -18.30 0.13
N ARG A 142 30.24 -18.45 -0.81
CA ARG A 142 28.86 -18.91 -0.52
C ARG A 142 28.72 -20.28 0.18
N LYS A 143 29.73 -21.16 0.06
CA LYS A 143 29.69 -22.52 0.64
C LYS A 143 30.19 -22.58 2.09
N ASP A 144 30.79 -21.51 2.60
CA ASP A 144 31.41 -21.50 3.92
C ASP A 144 30.37 -21.41 5.04
N ASN A 145 30.55 -22.24 6.06
CA ASN A 145 29.73 -22.20 7.28
C ASN A 145 29.82 -20.84 7.99
N VAL A 146 30.90 -20.09 7.73
CA VAL A 146 31.11 -18.72 8.21
C VAL A 146 30.06 -17.79 7.61
N THR A 147 29.96 -17.75 6.28
CA THR A 147 29.00 -16.95 5.52
C THR A 147 27.57 -17.23 5.96
N LYS A 148 27.19 -18.51 6.09
CA LYS A 148 25.86 -18.91 6.56
C LYS A 148 25.55 -18.41 7.97
N SER A 149 26.54 -18.41 8.87
CA SER A 149 26.39 -17.95 10.24
C SER A 149 26.26 -16.42 10.31
N VAL A 150 27.12 -15.67 9.61
CA VAL A 150 27.04 -14.20 9.57
C VAL A 150 25.68 -13.78 9.00
N MET A 151 25.29 -14.34 7.86
CA MET A 151 24.04 -14.00 7.20
C MET A 151 22.80 -14.38 8.02
N LYS A 152 22.83 -15.47 8.80
CA LYS A 152 21.74 -15.81 9.73
C LYS A 152 21.45 -14.69 10.73
N HIS A 153 22.48 -13.95 11.16
CA HIS A 153 22.38 -12.91 12.18
C HIS A 153 22.13 -11.51 11.60
N CYS A 154 22.53 -11.22 10.35
CA CYS A 154 22.39 -9.87 9.77
C CYS A 154 21.41 -9.74 8.59
N ARG A 155 20.94 -10.84 7.97
CA ARG A 155 20.07 -10.76 6.78
C ARG A 155 18.82 -9.89 6.96
N HIS A 156 18.19 -9.93 8.13
CA HIS A 156 16.94 -9.23 8.39
C HIS A 156 17.12 -7.70 8.51
N THR A 157 18.22 -7.24 9.07
CA THR A 157 18.55 -5.80 9.14
C THR A 157 18.95 -5.27 7.76
N VAL A 158 19.76 -6.01 7.01
CA VAL A 158 20.11 -5.65 5.62
C VAL A 158 18.88 -5.57 4.73
N VAL A 159 18.00 -6.59 4.77
CA VAL A 159 16.75 -6.57 4.00
C VAL A 159 15.85 -5.40 4.40
N SER A 160 15.83 -5.01 5.68
CA SER A 160 15.06 -3.85 6.14
C SER A 160 15.61 -2.53 5.58
N VAL A 161 16.94 -2.38 5.47
CA VAL A 161 17.56 -1.20 4.84
C VAL A 161 17.31 -1.17 3.34
N CYS A 162 17.40 -2.32 2.66
CA CYS A 162 17.06 -2.40 1.24
C CYS A 162 15.57 -2.07 1.01
N ALA A 163 14.67 -2.59 1.85
CA ALA A 163 13.25 -2.30 1.79
C ALA A 163 12.97 -0.79 1.90
N ALA A 164 13.60 -0.13 2.88
CA ALA A 164 13.48 1.31 3.09
C ALA A 164 13.93 2.17 1.90
N ASN A 165 14.79 1.63 1.04
CA ASN A 165 15.39 2.31 -0.12
C ASN A 165 14.92 1.75 -1.46
N SER A 166 13.83 0.97 -1.49
CA SER A 166 13.37 0.29 -2.71
C SER A 166 12.53 1.17 -3.66
N GLN A 167 12.14 2.37 -3.23
CA GLN A 167 11.20 3.25 -3.95
C GLN A 167 11.62 4.71 -3.81
N PRO A 168 11.23 5.60 -4.74
CA PRO A 168 11.47 7.03 -4.63
C PRO A 168 10.63 7.61 -3.48
N LEU A 169 11.30 7.87 -2.37
CA LEU A 169 10.76 8.44 -1.14
C LEU A 169 11.59 9.66 -0.73
N PRO A 170 11.06 10.52 0.16
CA PRO A 170 11.75 11.76 0.56
C PRO A 170 13.17 11.55 1.11
N TRP A 171 13.46 10.37 1.70
CA TRP A 171 14.76 10.00 2.27
C TRP A 171 15.67 9.16 1.35
N THR A 172 15.32 9.01 0.07
CA THR A 172 16.07 8.16 -0.88
C THR A 172 16.64 8.96 -2.04
N ASN A 173 17.72 8.46 -2.64
CA ASN A 173 18.27 8.97 -3.90
C ASN A 173 18.44 7.83 -4.93
N ASP A 174 18.67 8.18 -6.19
CA ASP A 174 18.80 7.19 -7.28
C ASP A 174 19.94 6.18 -7.00
N ILE A 175 20.99 6.62 -6.32
CA ILE A 175 22.15 5.79 -5.94
C ILE A 175 21.75 4.77 -4.87
N SER A 176 21.01 5.17 -3.83
CA SER A 176 20.55 4.29 -2.76
C SER A 176 19.56 3.27 -3.30
N ILE A 177 18.71 3.65 -4.26
CA ILE A 177 17.77 2.73 -4.90
C ILE A 177 18.50 1.66 -5.72
N ASP A 178 19.47 2.06 -6.55
CA ASP A 178 20.28 1.13 -7.35
C ASP A 178 21.11 0.18 -6.45
N LEU A 179 21.74 0.71 -5.40
CA LEU A 179 22.49 -0.10 -4.44
C LEU A 179 21.60 -1.05 -3.64
N ALA A 180 20.38 -0.63 -3.25
CA ALA A 180 19.42 -1.52 -2.61
C ALA A 180 19.02 -2.69 -3.52
N GLY A 181 18.78 -2.42 -4.80
CA GLY A 181 18.51 -3.43 -5.82
C GLY A 181 19.67 -4.43 -5.95
N LYS A 182 20.90 -3.95 -6.16
CA LYS A 182 22.11 -4.77 -6.25
C LYS A 182 22.33 -5.62 -5.00
N THR A 183 22.15 -5.03 -3.82
CA THR A 183 22.31 -5.73 -2.54
C THR A 183 21.28 -6.87 -2.41
N LEU A 184 20.02 -6.64 -2.81
CA LEU A 184 19.00 -7.69 -2.84
C LEU A 184 19.32 -8.81 -3.84
N GLU A 185 19.86 -8.48 -5.02
CA GLU A 185 20.31 -9.47 -6.00
C GLU A 185 21.45 -10.34 -5.45
N TYR A 186 22.45 -9.72 -4.79
CA TYR A 186 23.52 -10.46 -4.14
C TYR A 186 23.01 -11.39 -3.03
N LEU A 187 22.05 -10.92 -2.23
CA LEU A 187 21.38 -11.74 -1.22
C LEU A 187 20.63 -12.92 -1.85
N CYS A 188 19.86 -12.68 -2.91
CA CYS A 188 19.18 -13.73 -3.65
C CYS A 188 20.16 -14.77 -4.21
N ALA A 189 21.31 -14.34 -4.73
CA ALA A 189 22.35 -15.23 -5.25
C ALA A 189 23.02 -16.10 -4.16
N ILE A 190 23.18 -15.60 -2.94
CA ILE A 190 23.72 -16.37 -1.80
C ILE A 190 22.74 -17.46 -1.36
N TYR A 191 21.44 -17.17 -1.37
CA TYR A 191 20.39 -18.07 -0.93
C TYR A 191 19.76 -18.90 -2.07
N GLU A 192 20.30 -18.80 -3.29
CA GLU A 192 19.77 -19.46 -4.49
C GLU A 192 18.26 -19.17 -4.72
N CYS A 193 17.82 -17.97 -4.34
CA CYS A 193 16.45 -17.51 -4.49
C CYS A 193 16.28 -16.82 -5.84
N SER A 194 15.19 -17.11 -6.54
CA SER A 194 14.86 -16.42 -7.80
C SER A 194 14.39 -14.99 -7.56
N ASN A 195 13.65 -14.76 -6.47
CA ASN A 195 12.96 -13.50 -6.19
C ASN A 195 13.11 -13.07 -4.72
N THR A 196 12.93 -11.78 -4.45
CA THR A 196 12.90 -11.19 -3.09
C THR A 196 11.83 -11.81 -2.18
N THR A 197 10.72 -12.27 -2.75
CA THR A 197 9.66 -13.00 -2.03
C THR A 197 10.16 -14.33 -1.47
N GLN A 198 10.95 -15.08 -2.24
CA GLN A 198 11.56 -16.34 -1.80
C GLN A 198 12.65 -16.10 -0.75
N LEU A 199 13.42 -15.02 -0.89
CA LEU A 199 14.40 -14.61 0.13
C LEU A 199 13.73 -14.32 1.48
N LEU A 200 12.58 -13.64 1.45
CA LEU A 200 11.80 -13.27 2.63
C LEU A 200 11.14 -14.47 3.32
N LEU A 201 10.51 -15.35 2.54
CA LEU A 201 9.79 -16.52 3.04
C LEU A 201 10.70 -17.72 3.35
N GLY A 202 11.92 -17.73 2.80
CA GLY A 202 12.85 -18.86 2.90
C GLY A 202 12.53 -19.95 1.87
N ALA A 203 13.57 -20.54 1.29
CA ALA A 203 13.43 -21.62 0.30
C ALA A 203 13.03 -22.98 0.93
N SER A 204 13.03 -23.13 2.26
CA SER A 204 12.62 -24.35 2.97
C SER A 204 12.01 -24.07 4.36
N GLU A 205 11.03 -24.91 4.76
CA GLU A 205 10.25 -24.81 6.00
C GLU A 205 11.08 -24.83 7.30
N SER A 206 12.34 -25.25 7.25
CA SER A 206 13.24 -25.35 8.40
C SER A 206 14.01 -24.06 8.74
N GLN A 207 13.89 -23.02 7.90
CA GLN A 207 14.51 -21.72 8.18
C GLN A 207 13.47 -20.80 8.85
N GLN A 208 13.79 -20.28 10.04
CA GLN A 208 13.07 -19.11 10.57
C GLN A 208 13.00 -18.05 9.46
N THR A 209 11.79 -17.67 9.07
CA THR A 209 11.55 -16.79 7.93
C THR A 209 12.16 -15.41 8.23
N VAL A 210 12.88 -14.85 7.26
CA VAL A 210 13.46 -13.50 7.38
C VAL A 210 12.35 -12.49 7.70
N VAL A 211 11.16 -12.69 7.13
CA VAL A 211 9.93 -11.95 7.43
C VAL A 211 9.64 -11.89 8.92
N ARG A 212 9.71 -13.01 9.65
CA ARG A 212 9.42 -13.00 11.10
C ARG A 212 10.42 -12.13 11.86
N GLN A 213 11.68 -12.15 11.46
CA GLN A 213 12.73 -11.33 12.07
C GLN A 213 12.52 -9.83 11.75
N VAL A 214 12.22 -9.50 10.49
CA VAL A 214 11.91 -8.13 10.05
C VAL A 214 10.66 -7.60 10.79
N LEU A 215 9.57 -8.35 10.79
CA LEU A 215 8.34 -7.96 11.49
C LEU A 215 8.56 -7.83 13.00
N GLY A 216 9.40 -8.70 13.59
CA GLY A 216 9.78 -8.60 15.01
C GLY A 216 10.56 -7.33 15.33
N LEU A 217 11.45 -6.87 14.43
CA LEU A 217 12.14 -5.57 14.58
C LEU A 217 11.19 -4.38 14.48
N LEU A 218 10.16 -4.47 13.63
CA LEU A 218 9.21 -3.39 13.39
C LEU A 218 8.13 -3.29 14.46
N GLN A 219 7.71 -4.42 15.04
CA GLN A 219 6.62 -4.48 16.02
C GLN A 219 6.73 -3.46 17.17
N PRO A 220 7.88 -3.28 17.86
CA PRO A 220 7.98 -2.28 18.92
C PRO A 220 7.88 -0.83 18.41
N LYS A 221 8.24 -0.58 17.14
CA LYS A 221 8.11 0.74 16.50
C LYS A 221 6.68 1.01 16.00
N MET A 222 5.87 -0.03 15.84
CA MET A 222 4.49 0.00 15.32
C MET A 222 3.42 -0.04 16.41
N MET A 223 3.69 0.55 17.58
CA MET A 223 2.70 0.73 18.63
C MET A 223 1.95 2.07 18.45
N ARG A 224 0.76 2.18 19.06
CA ARG A 224 -0.13 3.36 18.96
C ARG A 224 0.58 4.70 19.12
N ASN A 225 1.57 4.78 20.00
CA ASN A 225 2.25 6.03 20.35
C ASN A 225 3.56 6.26 19.59
N SER A 226 4.02 5.28 18.80
CA SER A 226 5.36 5.30 18.19
C SER A 226 5.34 5.23 16.66
N TRP A 227 4.26 4.71 16.08
CA TRP A 227 4.22 4.40 14.64
C TRP A 227 4.36 5.66 13.77
N LYS A 228 3.77 6.79 14.19
CA LYS A 228 3.84 8.08 13.47
C LYS A 228 5.26 8.64 13.38
N ASN A 229 6.03 8.46 14.44
CA ASN A 229 7.39 8.97 14.54
C ASN A 229 8.37 8.20 13.65
N ASN A 230 7.95 7.11 13.00
CA ASN A 230 8.83 6.21 12.26
C ASN A 230 8.34 5.97 10.82
N PRO A 231 8.39 6.98 9.92
CA PRO A 231 7.91 6.85 8.53
C PRO A 231 8.65 5.75 7.76
N ILE A 232 9.96 5.62 7.97
CA ILE A 232 10.78 4.55 7.38
C ILE A 232 10.25 3.18 7.77
N SER A 233 9.88 2.99 9.04
CA SER A 233 9.38 1.70 9.51
C SER A 233 8.01 1.37 8.92
N GLN A 234 7.15 2.38 8.68
CA GLN A 234 5.84 2.18 8.04
C GLN A 234 6.01 1.66 6.62
N HIS A 235 6.95 2.25 5.89
CA HIS A 235 7.29 1.80 4.53
C HIS A 235 7.88 0.40 4.51
N ILE A 236 8.81 0.06 5.42
CA ILE A 236 9.38 -1.29 5.50
C ILE A 236 8.26 -2.31 5.79
N LEU A 237 7.30 -1.98 6.66
CA LEU A 237 6.16 -2.85 6.95
C LEU A 237 5.30 -3.05 5.70
N GLN A 238 4.92 -1.97 5.02
CA GLN A 238 4.14 -2.03 3.78
C GLN A 238 4.86 -2.87 2.72
N TRP A 239 6.13 -2.56 2.44
CA TRP A 239 6.93 -3.27 1.46
C TRP A 239 7.00 -4.77 1.80
N SER A 240 7.34 -5.10 3.05
CA SER A 240 7.46 -6.49 3.51
C SER A 240 6.13 -7.23 3.40
N LEU A 241 5.02 -6.60 3.78
CA LEU A 241 3.68 -7.15 3.68
C LEU A 241 3.31 -7.46 2.22
N MET A 242 3.58 -6.54 1.29
CA MET A 242 3.25 -6.69 -0.13
C MET A 242 4.00 -7.85 -0.79
N GLN A 243 5.16 -8.25 -0.26
CA GLN A 243 5.93 -9.42 -0.72
C GLN A 243 5.36 -10.77 -0.23
N ILE A 244 4.62 -10.78 0.88
CA ILE A 244 4.05 -12.02 1.44
C ILE A 244 2.76 -12.35 0.69
N LYS A 245 2.77 -13.42 -0.11
CA LYS A 245 1.60 -13.93 -0.84
C LYS A 245 0.96 -15.12 -0.13
N PHE A 246 -0.23 -15.50 -0.59
CA PHE A 246 -0.89 -16.74 -0.19
C PHE A 246 0.02 -17.96 -0.43
N PRO A 247 0.13 -18.94 0.50
CA PRO A 247 -0.65 -19.14 1.74
C PRO A 247 0.01 -18.57 3.02
N HIS A 248 1.24 -18.09 2.96
CA HIS A 248 2.09 -17.81 4.13
C HIS A 248 1.63 -16.62 4.99
N LEU A 249 0.78 -15.73 4.47
CA LEU A 249 0.33 -14.54 5.19
C LEU A 249 -0.50 -14.85 6.44
N SER A 250 -1.16 -16.02 6.47
CA SER A 250 -2.03 -16.43 7.57
C SER A 250 -1.33 -16.47 8.93
N ASP A 251 -0.04 -16.80 8.95
CA ASP A 251 0.78 -16.93 10.17
C ASP A 251 1.13 -15.58 10.79
N TYR A 252 1.13 -14.52 9.99
CA TYR A 252 1.55 -13.18 10.39
C TYR A 252 0.39 -12.23 10.69
N LEU A 253 -0.86 -12.69 10.55
CA LEU A 253 -2.07 -11.86 10.72
C LEU A 253 -2.12 -11.10 12.05
N ASN A 254 -1.68 -11.73 13.14
CA ASN A 254 -1.65 -11.08 14.46
C ASN A 254 -0.68 -9.90 14.56
N VAL A 255 0.34 -9.87 13.69
CA VAL A 255 1.38 -8.83 13.68
C VAL A 255 1.05 -7.73 12.69
N VAL A 256 0.45 -8.07 11.54
CA VAL A 256 0.24 -7.13 10.42
C VAL A 256 -1.11 -6.42 10.45
N ILE A 257 -2.17 -7.05 10.99
CA ILE A 257 -3.49 -6.41 11.09
C ILE A 257 -3.47 -5.19 12.02
N PRO A 258 -2.92 -5.26 13.25
CA PRO A 258 -3.01 -4.11 14.17
C PRO A 258 -2.38 -2.82 13.61
N PRO A 259 -1.16 -2.84 13.02
CA PRO A 259 -0.61 -1.64 12.37
C PRO A 259 -1.45 -1.15 11.18
N ALA A 260 -1.98 -2.06 10.36
CA ALA A 260 -2.82 -1.66 9.21
C ALA A 260 -4.12 -0.96 9.65
N LEU A 261 -4.72 -1.41 10.76
CA LEU A 261 -5.87 -0.74 11.38
C LEU A 261 -5.47 0.62 11.95
N LEU A 262 -4.32 0.73 12.64
CA LEU A 262 -3.83 2.01 13.16
C LEU A 262 -3.62 3.05 12.05
N PHE A 263 -3.12 2.64 10.88
CA PHE A 263 -2.96 3.53 9.73
C PHE A 263 -4.32 4.00 9.17
N THR A 264 -5.31 3.11 9.17
CA THR A 264 -6.67 3.40 8.69
C THR A 264 -7.40 4.38 9.60
N ASP A 265 -7.15 4.32 10.91
CA ASP A 265 -7.76 5.21 11.91
C ASP A 265 -7.16 6.62 11.92
N ASP A 266 -6.07 6.87 11.21
CA ASP A 266 -5.41 8.17 11.21
C ASP A 266 -6.21 9.25 10.48
N TYR A 267 -5.96 10.52 10.80
CA TYR A 267 -6.61 11.64 10.11
C TYR A 267 -5.94 12.00 8.79
N VAL A 268 -4.66 11.66 8.59
CA VAL A 268 -3.90 11.97 7.36
C VAL A 268 -4.34 11.04 6.22
N PRO A 269 -4.83 11.57 5.08
CA PRO A 269 -5.33 10.75 3.97
C PRO A 269 -4.33 9.74 3.43
N ARG A 270 -3.06 10.14 3.28
CA ARG A 270 -1.97 9.24 2.84
C ARG A 270 -1.85 8.00 3.72
N ASN A 271 -1.90 8.17 5.05
CA ASN A 271 -1.82 7.06 6.00
C ASN A 271 -3.05 6.16 5.92
N LYS A 272 -4.25 6.74 5.74
CA LYS A 272 -5.46 5.95 5.50
C LYS A 272 -5.34 5.09 4.25
N VAL A 273 -4.89 5.67 3.13
CA VAL A 273 -4.68 4.94 1.87
C VAL A 273 -3.68 3.79 2.07
N LEU A 274 -2.57 4.03 2.77
CA LEU A 274 -1.59 2.99 3.11
C LEU A 274 -2.24 1.86 3.93
N GLY A 275 -2.99 2.20 4.97
CA GLY A 275 -3.74 1.23 5.79
C GLY A 275 -4.71 0.39 4.96
N ILE A 276 -5.51 1.04 4.12
CA ILE A 276 -6.49 0.38 3.25
C ILE A 276 -5.80 -0.54 2.24
N GLN A 277 -4.68 -0.12 1.63
CA GLN A 277 -3.90 -0.96 0.72
C GLN A 277 -3.33 -2.19 1.43
N CYS A 278 -2.82 -2.03 2.66
CA CYS A 278 -2.36 -3.14 3.49
C CYS A 278 -3.51 -4.12 3.79
N LEU A 279 -4.67 -3.61 4.20
CA LEU A 279 -5.86 -4.42 4.49
C LEU A 279 -6.35 -5.16 3.23
N ARG A 280 -6.38 -4.49 2.08
CA ARG A 280 -6.74 -5.11 0.79
C ARG A 280 -5.81 -6.27 0.45
N HIS A 281 -4.49 -6.07 0.59
CA HIS A 281 -3.52 -7.13 0.33
C HIS A 281 -3.71 -8.32 1.28
N ILE A 282 -4.00 -8.06 2.56
CA ILE A 282 -4.33 -9.10 3.55
C ILE A 282 -5.57 -9.89 3.13
N ILE A 283 -6.63 -9.20 2.72
CA ILE A 283 -7.89 -9.81 2.26
C ILE A 283 -7.66 -10.71 1.04
N CYS A 284 -6.90 -10.24 0.04
CA CYS A 284 -6.64 -11.01 -1.18
C CYS A 284 -5.71 -12.23 -0.97
N ASN A 285 -4.86 -12.21 0.05
CA ASN A 285 -3.80 -13.22 0.24
C ASN A 285 -4.01 -14.14 1.45
N THR A 286 -5.21 -14.18 2.01
CA THR A 286 -5.55 -15.10 3.11
C THR A 286 -6.83 -15.88 2.84
N THR A 287 -7.00 -17.02 3.51
CA THR A 287 -8.25 -17.78 3.38
C THR A 287 -9.39 -17.06 4.10
N LYS A 288 -10.60 -17.17 3.55
CA LYS A 288 -11.83 -16.65 4.20
C LYS A 288 -11.97 -17.21 5.63
N THR A 289 -11.60 -18.47 5.85
CA THR A 289 -11.64 -19.12 7.16
C THR A 289 -10.68 -18.46 8.15
N SER A 290 -9.44 -18.17 7.74
CA SER A 290 -8.43 -17.52 8.59
C SER A 290 -8.83 -16.10 9.02
N LEU A 291 -9.60 -15.39 8.19
CA LEU A 291 -10.12 -14.06 8.51
C LEU A 291 -11.40 -14.11 9.35
N ARG A 292 -12.27 -15.10 9.13
CA ARG A 292 -13.45 -15.31 9.99
C ARG A 292 -13.06 -15.77 11.39
N LEU A 293 -11.96 -16.54 11.50
CA LEU A 293 -11.43 -16.98 12.77
C LEU A 293 -11.00 -15.77 13.61
N HIS A 294 -11.41 -15.74 14.89
CA HIS A 294 -11.21 -14.63 15.82
C HIS A 294 -11.90 -13.31 15.40
N SER A 295 -12.92 -13.36 14.53
CA SER A 295 -13.69 -12.18 14.10
C SER A 295 -12.83 -11.08 13.48
N ARG A 296 -11.70 -11.42 12.86
CA ARG A 296 -10.80 -10.43 12.23
C ARG A 296 -11.47 -9.74 11.05
N ALA A 297 -12.26 -10.49 10.28
CA ALA A 297 -13.02 -9.95 9.16
C ALA A 297 -14.04 -8.88 9.61
N GLU A 298 -14.65 -9.07 10.78
CA GLU A 298 -15.57 -8.11 11.41
C GLU A 298 -14.84 -6.82 11.79
N VAL A 299 -13.69 -6.93 12.46
CA VAL A 299 -12.88 -5.78 12.86
C VAL A 299 -12.41 -4.98 11.65
N ILE A 300 -11.97 -5.67 10.59
CA ILE A 300 -11.55 -5.01 9.34
C ILE A 300 -12.74 -4.31 8.67
N TYR A 301 -13.90 -4.97 8.62
CA TYR A 301 -15.11 -4.36 8.07
C TYR A 301 -15.51 -3.10 8.83
N GLU A 302 -15.55 -3.16 10.17
CA GLU A 302 -15.92 -1.99 10.98
C GLU A 302 -14.92 -0.84 10.75
N ALA A 303 -13.62 -1.10 10.77
CA ALA A 303 -12.61 -0.07 10.52
C ALA A 303 -12.78 0.59 9.14
N LEU A 304 -13.05 -0.19 8.08
CA LEU A 304 -13.31 0.33 6.74
C LEU A 304 -14.66 1.06 6.66
N TYR A 305 -15.70 0.58 7.34
CA TYR A 305 -17.01 1.21 7.38
C TYR A 305 -16.94 2.63 7.96
N HIS A 306 -16.13 2.85 9.00
CA HIS A 306 -15.91 4.17 9.58
C HIS A 306 -15.22 5.15 8.60
N GLN A 307 -14.48 4.66 7.60
CA GLN A 307 -13.87 5.52 6.58
C GLN A 307 -14.85 6.01 5.52
N LEU A 308 -16.09 5.51 5.48
CA LEU A 308 -17.11 6.00 4.56
C LEU A 308 -17.50 7.47 4.81
N TYR A 309 -17.18 8.02 5.98
CA TYR A 309 -17.43 9.43 6.32
C TYR A 309 -16.34 10.40 5.82
N THR A 310 -15.32 9.90 5.10
CA THR A 310 -14.21 10.73 4.60
C THR A 310 -14.60 11.45 3.32
N HIS A 311 -14.04 12.64 3.09
CA HIS A 311 -14.26 13.43 1.86
C HIS A 311 -13.01 13.50 0.98
N ASP A 312 -12.09 12.56 1.15
CA ASP A 312 -10.81 12.49 0.43
C ASP A 312 -10.92 11.49 -0.73
N VAL A 313 -10.66 11.97 -1.95
CA VAL A 313 -10.87 11.21 -3.19
C VAL A 313 -9.98 9.96 -3.23
N GLU A 314 -8.71 10.11 -2.87
CA GLU A 314 -7.74 9.00 -2.85
C GLU A 314 -8.16 7.89 -1.86
N VAL A 315 -8.73 8.30 -0.73
CA VAL A 315 -9.23 7.35 0.28
C VAL A 315 -10.47 6.64 -0.25
N ILE A 316 -11.40 7.36 -0.88
CA ILE A 316 -12.60 6.80 -1.51
C ILE A 316 -12.22 5.75 -2.57
N GLU A 317 -11.28 6.07 -3.44
CA GLU A 317 -10.81 5.18 -4.52
C GLU A 317 -10.17 3.89 -3.99
N ALA A 318 -9.40 3.98 -2.90
CA ALA A 318 -8.83 2.81 -2.24
C ALA A 318 -9.87 2.02 -1.42
N LEU A 319 -10.81 2.72 -0.78
CA LEU A 319 -11.77 2.18 0.17
C LEU A 319 -12.80 1.26 -0.47
N HIS A 320 -13.52 1.74 -1.50
CA HIS A 320 -14.67 1.01 -2.04
C HIS A 320 -14.36 -0.38 -2.59
N PRO A 321 -13.29 -0.57 -3.40
CA PRO A 321 -12.90 -1.91 -3.84
C PRO A 321 -12.56 -2.84 -2.66
N THR A 322 -11.92 -2.29 -1.61
CA THR A 322 -11.52 -3.05 -0.42
C THR A 322 -12.74 -3.43 0.42
N LEU A 323 -13.71 -2.51 0.55
CA LEU A 323 -14.95 -2.73 1.28
C LEU A 323 -15.81 -3.82 0.63
N LEU A 324 -15.89 -3.83 -0.71
CA LEU A 324 -16.59 -4.91 -1.44
C LEU A 324 -15.96 -6.28 -1.17
N GLN A 325 -14.63 -6.37 -1.21
CA GLN A 325 -13.93 -7.65 -0.96
C GLN A 325 -14.15 -8.18 0.46
N ILE A 326 -14.14 -7.32 1.49
CA ILE A 326 -14.40 -7.76 2.85
C ILE A 326 -15.87 -8.15 3.06
N LEU A 327 -16.80 -7.46 2.41
CA LEU A 327 -18.23 -7.77 2.46
C LEU A 327 -18.51 -9.19 1.93
N GLU A 328 -17.81 -9.66 0.89
CA GLU A 328 -17.90 -11.04 0.38
C GLU A 328 -17.40 -12.12 1.35
N ILE A 329 -16.64 -11.73 2.38
CA ILE A 329 -16.11 -12.62 3.41
C ILE A 329 -17.02 -12.61 4.63
N VAL A 330 -17.45 -11.42 5.02
CA VAL A 330 -18.21 -11.15 6.23
C VAL A 330 -19.67 -11.58 6.09
N GLU A 331 -20.31 -11.27 4.97
CA GLU A 331 -21.71 -11.59 4.75
C GLU A 331 -21.88 -12.60 3.61
N VAL A 332 -22.92 -13.43 3.73
CA VAL A 332 -23.38 -14.31 2.65
C VAL A 332 -23.87 -13.45 1.48
N SER A 333 -23.57 -13.86 0.25
CA SER A 333 -23.90 -13.06 -0.94
C SER A 333 -25.39 -12.64 -0.96
N PRO A 334 -25.68 -11.37 -1.26
CA PRO A 334 -27.03 -10.85 -1.51
C PRO A 334 -27.88 -11.67 -2.50
N LYS A 335 -27.22 -12.34 -3.44
CA LYS A 335 -27.87 -13.09 -4.52
C LYS A 335 -28.39 -14.47 -4.10
N GLN A 336 -27.99 -14.97 -2.94
CA GLN A 336 -28.45 -16.28 -2.46
C GLN A 336 -29.86 -16.17 -1.86
N VAL A 337 -30.71 -17.14 -2.17
CA VAL A 337 -32.18 -17.15 -1.95
C VAL A 337 -32.56 -17.52 -0.51
N ASP A 338 -31.62 -17.48 0.43
CA ASP A 338 -31.90 -17.89 1.81
C ASP A 338 -32.95 -16.99 2.48
N ALA A 339 -33.69 -17.58 3.43
CA ALA A 339 -34.93 -17.12 4.05
C ALA A 339 -34.94 -15.65 4.54
N GLU A 340 -36.15 -15.14 4.85
CA GLU A 340 -36.47 -13.77 5.32
C GLU A 340 -35.25 -12.90 5.68
N ARG A 341 -34.70 -12.25 4.64
CA ARG A 341 -33.44 -11.56 4.78
C ARG A 341 -33.64 -10.21 5.47
N ALA A 342 -33.14 -10.07 6.69
CA ALA A 342 -33.00 -8.79 7.38
C ALA A 342 -32.08 -7.82 6.58
N LEU A 343 -32.03 -6.54 6.98
CA LEU A 343 -31.07 -5.60 6.39
C LEU A 343 -29.64 -6.05 6.72
N GLY A 344 -28.83 -6.27 5.69
CA GLY A 344 -27.45 -6.71 5.79
C GLY A 344 -26.44 -5.55 5.80
N LYS A 345 -25.15 -5.88 5.88
CA LYS A 345 -24.04 -4.93 5.79
C LYS A 345 -23.93 -4.31 4.40
N TYR A 346 -24.25 -5.08 3.36
CA TYR A 346 -24.42 -4.53 2.00
C TYR A 346 -25.46 -3.41 1.97
N ASP A 347 -26.61 -3.60 2.64
CA ASP A 347 -27.65 -2.58 2.72
C ASP A 347 -27.16 -1.33 3.48
N CYS A 348 -26.45 -1.51 4.61
CA CYS A 348 -25.89 -0.39 5.39
C CYS A 348 -24.91 0.45 4.57
N VAL A 349 -23.97 -0.20 3.87
CA VAL A 349 -23.00 0.48 3.02
C VAL A 349 -23.68 1.21 1.86
N LEU A 350 -24.63 0.56 1.18
CA LEU A 350 -25.35 1.19 0.08
C LEU A 350 -26.17 2.40 0.55
N GLN A 351 -26.88 2.30 1.67
CA GLN A 351 -27.63 3.42 2.25
C GLN A 351 -26.74 4.61 2.58
N HIS A 352 -25.55 4.34 3.14
CA HIS A 352 -24.56 5.36 3.44
C HIS A 352 -24.09 6.06 2.16
N ILE A 353 -23.66 5.30 1.14
CA ILE A 353 -23.20 5.85 -0.15
C ILE A 353 -24.30 6.68 -0.80
N LEU A 354 -25.54 6.18 -0.87
CA LEU A 354 -26.65 6.90 -1.48
C LEU A 354 -27.02 8.18 -0.72
N ARG A 355 -26.91 8.18 0.61
CA ARG A 355 -27.13 9.39 1.42
C ARG A 355 -26.06 10.43 1.12
N ASP A 356 -24.81 10.02 1.09
CA ASP A 356 -23.68 10.92 0.85
C ASP A 356 -23.74 11.51 -0.56
N MET A 357 -24.04 10.68 -1.57
CA MET A 357 -24.24 11.15 -2.95
C MET A 357 -25.34 12.21 -3.06
N LEU A 358 -26.47 12.08 -2.34
CA LEU A 358 -27.56 13.05 -2.42
C LEU A 358 -27.18 14.45 -1.91
N VAL A 359 -26.29 14.54 -0.92
CA VAL A 359 -25.91 15.81 -0.28
C VAL A 359 -24.59 16.37 -0.80
N GLU A 360 -23.79 15.56 -1.50
CA GLU A 360 -22.45 15.96 -1.95
C GLU A 360 -22.49 17.00 -3.07
N VAL A 361 -21.73 18.08 -2.87
CA VAL A 361 -21.65 19.22 -3.80
C VAL A 361 -20.34 19.21 -4.58
N LYS A 362 -19.26 18.66 -4.00
CA LYS A 362 -17.94 18.63 -4.64
C LYS A 362 -17.93 17.66 -5.81
N ILE A 363 -17.76 18.21 -7.02
CA ILE A 363 -17.75 17.45 -8.29
C ILE A 363 -16.78 16.27 -8.26
N VAL A 364 -15.57 16.46 -7.70
CA VAL A 364 -14.55 15.39 -7.69
C VAL A 364 -15.00 14.19 -6.85
N ILE A 365 -15.68 14.43 -5.72
CA ILE A 365 -16.23 13.36 -4.86
C ILE A 365 -17.43 12.70 -5.54
N ARG A 366 -18.32 13.50 -6.17
CA ARG A 366 -19.46 12.95 -6.93
C ARG A 366 -18.99 11.97 -8.02
N ARG A 367 -17.91 12.30 -8.73
CA ARG A 367 -17.27 11.42 -9.72
C ARG A 367 -16.77 10.13 -9.06
N ALA A 368 -15.99 10.24 -8.00
CA ALA A 368 -15.43 9.07 -7.29
C ALA A 368 -16.51 8.13 -6.72
N LEU A 369 -17.55 8.66 -6.06
CA LEU A 369 -18.66 7.84 -5.54
C LEU A 369 -19.44 7.16 -6.68
N SER A 370 -19.73 7.91 -7.75
CA SER A 370 -20.47 7.37 -8.90
C SER A 370 -19.71 6.26 -9.64
N SER A 371 -18.38 6.29 -9.69
CA SER A 371 -17.59 5.23 -10.35
C SER A 371 -17.62 3.90 -9.61
N HIS A 372 -17.86 3.90 -8.28
CA HIS A 372 -17.85 2.68 -7.48
C HIS A 372 -19.24 2.08 -7.27
N LEU A 373 -20.30 2.88 -7.34
CA LEU A 373 -21.67 2.42 -7.10
C LEU A 373 -22.12 1.23 -7.99
N PRO A 374 -21.78 1.14 -9.30
CA PRO A 374 -22.17 0.00 -10.13
C PRO A 374 -21.76 -1.36 -9.56
N ALA A 375 -20.57 -1.45 -8.97
CA ALA A 375 -20.06 -2.70 -8.42
C ALA A 375 -20.87 -3.18 -7.20
N TYR A 376 -21.34 -2.24 -6.35
CA TYR A 376 -22.24 -2.57 -5.24
C TYR A 376 -23.59 -3.06 -5.74
N LEU A 377 -24.18 -2.40 -6.74
CA LEU A 377 -25.47 -2.79 -7.30
C LEU A 377 -25.39 -4.19 -7.94
N GLN A 378 -24.32 -4.47 -8.68
CA GLN A 378 -24.07 -5.79 -9.26
C GLN A 378 -23.84 -6.85 -8.19
N ALA A 379 -23.15 -6.56 -7.09
CA ALA A 379 -22.96 -7.49 -5.98
C ALA A 379 -24.29 -7.81 -5.26
N MET A 380 -25.15 -6.81 -5.12
CA MET A 380 -26.47 -6.92 -4.46
C MET A 380 -27.53 -7.59 -5.34
N GLY A 381 -27.49 -7.40 -6.65
CA GLY A 381 -28.47 -7.89 -7.60
C GLY A 381 -29.89 -7.41 -7.29
N ILE A 382 -30.90 -8.27 -7.43
CA ILE A 382 -32.33 -7.92 -7.22
C ILE A 382 -32.64 -7.30 -5.85
N THR A 383 -31.80 -7.51 -4.83
CA THR A 383 -32.01 -6.93 -3.49
C THR A 383 -31.95 -5.40 -3.47
N ILE A 384 -31.36 -4.76 -4.49
CA ILE A 384 -31.34 -3.29 -4.62
C ILE A 384 -32.74 -2.68 -4.70
N VAL A 385 -33.77 -3.46 -5.02
CA VAL A 385 -35.18 -3.03 -5.04
C VAL A 385 -35.58 -2.35 -3.73
N ARG A 386 -35.00 -2.76 -2.59
CA ARG A 386 -35.25 -2.15 -1.27
C ARG A 386 -34.86 -0.68 -1.21
N HIS A 387 -33.86 -0.28 -1.99
CA HIS A 387 -33.30 1.07 -2.02
C HIS A 387 -33.66 1.83 -3.30
N LEU A 388 -34.52 1.25 -4.15
CA LEU A 388 -34.81 1.77 -5.50
C LEU A 388 -35.29 3.22 -5.48
N LYS A 389 -36.13 3.60 -4.52
CA LYS A 389 -36.59 4.99 -4.37
C LYS A 389 -35.44 5.97 -4.15
N GLN A 390 -34.51 5.64 -3.24
CA GLN A 390 -33.37 6.51 -2.94
C GLN A 390 -32.36 6.52 -4.11
N LEU A 391 -32.14 5.36 -4.72
CA LEU A 391 -31.27 5.21 -5.89
C LEU A 391 -31.77 6.05 -7.09
N LEU A 392 -33.07 5.99 -7.40
CA LEU A 392 -33.66 6.82 -8.47
C LEU A 392 -33.56 8.32 -8.16
N ASN A 393 -33.69 8.73 -6.89
CA ASN A 393 -33.48 10.14 -6.51
C ASN A 393 -32.04 10.59 -6.77
N VAL A 394 -31.03 9.75 -6.46
CA VAL A 394 -29.62 10.03 -6.77
C VAL A 394 -29.43 10.16 -8.27
N ILE A 395 -29.94 9.19 -9.05
CA ILE A 395 -29.85 9.19 -10.51
C ILE A 395 -30.45 10.48 -11.08
N HIS A 396 -31.65 10.86 -10.63
CA HIS A 396 -32.32 12.07 -11.10
C HIS A 396 -31.50 13.33 -10.78
N SER A 397 -31.00 13.45 -9.54
CA SER A 397 -30.23 14.61 -9.08
C SER A 397 -28.90 14.77 -9.83
N TYR A 398 -28.23 13.67 -10.16
CA TYR A 398 -26.95 13.74 -10.87
C TYR A 398 -27.12 14.02 -12.36
N LEU A 399 -28.15 13.47 -13.02
CA LEU A 399 -28.40 13.75 -14.43
C LEU A 399 -28.69 15.23 -14.71
N ASP A 400 -29.33 15.93 -13.76
CA ASP A 400 -29.60 17.38 -13.85
C ASP A 400 -28.36 18.26 -13.66
N ALA A 401 -27.35 17.74 -12.96
CA ALA A 401 -26.23 18.53 -12.53
C ALA A 401 -25.05 18.39 -13.50
N TYR A 402 -24.75 19.46 -14.23
CA TYR A 402 -23.53 19.58 -15.03
C TYR A 402 -22.28 19.40 -14.15
N ASP A 403 -21.42 18.42 -14.47
CA ASP A 403 -20.24 18.12 -13.67
C ASP A 403 -18.92 18.53 -14.34
N GLY A 404 -18.94 19.39 -15.35
CA GLY A 404 -17.75 19.88 -16.07
C GLY A 404 -17.55 19.22 -17.43
N PRO A 405 -16.52 19.62 -18.20
CA PRO A 405 -16.37 19.22 -19.60
C PRO A 405 -16.17 17.71 -19.82
N ALA A 406 -15.71 16.99 -18.79
CA ALA A 406 -15.51 15.55 -18.85
C ALA A 406 -16.80 14.74 -18.61
N GLU A 407 -17.82 15.36 -18.00
CA GLU A 407 -19.14 14.77 -17.74
C GLU A 407 -19.13 13.40 -17.04
N THR A 408 -18.06 13.13 -16.29
CA THR A 408 -17.74 11.78 -15.81
C THR A 408 -18.80 11.27 -14.85
N ALA A 409 -19.33 12.12 -13.98
CA ALA A 409 -20.38 11.72 -13.04
C ALA A 409 -21.69 11.38 -13.77
N ARG A 410 -22.06 12.15 -14.80
CA ARG A 410 -23.28 11.88 -15.58
C ARG A 410 -23.18 10.60 -16.40
N ILE A 411 -22.02 10.32 -17.00
CA ILE A 411 -21.75 9.03 -17.67
C ILE A 411 -21.89 7.87 -16.67
N ASN A 412 -21.23 7.97 -15.51
CA ASN A 412 -21.33 6.92 -14.49
C ASN A 412 -22.76 6.70 -14.01
N ILE A 413 -23.58 7.76 -13.93
CA ILE A 413 -24.98 7.66 -13.51
C ILE A 413 -25.87 7.00 -14.55
N LEU A 414 -25.58 7.21 -15.85
CA LEU A 414 -26.24 6.43 -16.91
C LEU A 414 -25.88 4.95 -16.77
N ILE A 415 -24.61 4.60 -16.52
CA ILE A 415 -24.19 3.21 -16.25
C ILE A 415 -24.90 2.64 -15.01
N ILE A 416 -24.99 3.42 -13.92
CA ILE A 416 -25.74 3.06 -12.71
C ILE A 416 -27.20 2.77 -13.05
N LEU A 417 -27.83 3.60 -13.88
CA LEU A 417 -29.22 3.39 -14.31
C LEU A 417 -29.37 2.12 -15.16
N GLN A 418 -28.43 1.82 -16.05
CA GLN A 418 -28.42 0.55 -16.79
C GLN A 418 -28.41 -0.64 -15.84
N VAL A 419 -27.47 -0.66 -14.89
CA VAL A 419 -27.37 -1.73 -13.87
C VAL A 419 -28.64 -1.81 -13.03
N THR A 420 -29.21 -0.67 -12.67
CA THR A 420 -30.45 -0.60 -11.89
C THR A 420 -31.61 -1.22 -12.67
N ILE A 421 -31.75 -0.90 -13.96
CA ILE A 421 -32.81 -1.46 -14.81
C ILE A 421 -32.63 -2.97 -14.96
N THR A 422 -31.40 -3.44 -15.18
CA THR A 422 -31.13 -4.87 -15.36
C THR A 422 -31.34 -5.69 -14.09
N GLU A 423 -30.87 -5.21 -12.94
CA GLU A 423 -30.92 -5.96 -11.68
C GLU A 423 -32.30 -5.84 -10.99
N ALA A 424 -32.98 -4.69 -11.13
CA ALA A 424 -34.29 -4.44 -10.52
C ALA A 424 -35.48 -4.57 -11.49
N TRP A 425 -35.28 -5.16 -12.68
CA TRP A 425 -36.25 -5.21 -13.79
C TRP A 425 -37.71 -5.53 -13.37
N PRO A 426 -38.01 -6.42 -12.40
CA PRO A 426 -39.40 -6.74 -12.05
C PRO A 426 -40.18 -5.55 -11.47
N ARG A 427 -39.48 -4.55 -10.92
CA ARG A 427 -40.08 -3.36 -10.30
C ARG A 427 -39.94 -2.10 -11.15
N ILE A 428 -39.13 -2.13 -12.20
CA ILE A 428 -38.88 -0.96 -13.07
C ILE A 428 -40.16 -0.47 -13.77
N LEU A 429 -41.10 -1.37 -14.08
CA LEU A 429 -42.36 -1.00 -14.74
C LEU A 429 -43.13 0.11 -13.99
N TYR A 430 -43.08 0.14 -12.66
CA TYR A 430 -43.74 1.17 -11.84
C TYR A 430 -43.07 2.54 -11.89
N HIS A 431 -41.82 2.59 -12.34
CA HIS A 431 -41.00 3.80 -12.46
C HIS A 431 -40.72 4.15 -13.94
N CYS A 432 -41.32 3.42 -14.88
CA CYS A 432 -41.06 3.54 -16.31
C CYS A 432 -41.23 4.98 -16.81
N ASP A 433 -42.36 5.63 -16.49
CA ASP A 433 -42.67 6.96 -16.98
C ASP A 433 -41.69 8.02 -16.44
N ASP A 434 -41.35 7.92 -15.15
CA ASP A 434 -40.42 8.86 -14.50
C ASP A 434 -39.01 8.73 -15.10
N ILE A 435 -38.52 7.49 -15.25
CA ILE A 435 -37.21 7.22 -15.85
C ILE A 435 -37.19 7.67 -17.32
N LEU A 436 -38.23 7.34 -18.09
CA LEU A 436 -38.34 7.71 -19.50
C LEU A 436 -38.34 9.23 -19.66
N LYS A 437 -39.20 9.94 -18.91
CA LYS A 437 -39.26 11.40 -18.91
C LYS A 437 -37.90 12.00 -18.59
N LYS A 438 -37.21 11.46 -17.58
CA LYS A 438 -35.89 11.94 -17.19
C LYS A 438 -34.84 11.77 -18.28
N LEU A 439 -34.78 10.59 -18.91
CA LEU A 439 -33.86 10.30 -20.01
C LEU A 439 -34.13 11.19 -21.23
N LEU A 440 -35.40 11.39 -21.59
CA LEU A 440 -35.76 12.27 -22.71
C LEU A 440 -35.41 13.74 -22.45
N THR A 441 -35.65 14.21 -21.22
CA THR A 441 -35.25 15.55 -20.79
C THR A 441 -33.73 15.70 -20.90
N PHE A 442 -32.98 14.73 -20.37
CA PHE A 442 -31.52 14.70 -20.43
C PHE A 442 -30.98 14.71 -21.87
N ILE A 443 -31.53 13.87 -22.76
CA ILE A 443 -31.13 13.82 -24.18
C ILE A 443 -31.41 15.17 -24.85
N TYR A 444 -32.56 15.78 -24.57
CA TYR A 444 -32.89 17.10 -25.08
C TYR A 444 -31.88 18.15 -24.60
N ASP A 445 -31.59 18.17 -23.29
CA ASP A 445 -30.65 19.12 -22.70
C ASP A 445 -29.26 19.00 -23.32
N VAL A 446 -28.73 17.77 -23.48
CA VAL A 446 -27.44 17.52 -24.16
C VAL A 446 -27.48 17.92 -25.63
N SER A 447 -28.61 17.76 -26.32
CA SER A 447 -28.75 18.11 -27.74
C SER A 447 -28.76 19.61 -28.00
N VAL A 448 -29.26 20.40 -27.04
CA VAL A 448 -29.32 21.87 -27.11
C VAL A 448 -28.11 22.50 -26.44
N ASP A 449 -27.31 21.70 -25.73
CA ASP A 449 -26.18 22.14 -24.94
C ASP A 449 -25.12 22.90 -25.76
N LYS A 450 -24.94 24.18 -25.43
CA LYS A 450 -23.92 25.07 -25.99
C LYS A 450 -22.66 25.19 -25.10
N THR A 451 -22.55 24.39 -24.04
CA THR A 451 -21.39 24.41 -23.14
C THR A 451 -20.11 23.94 -23.84
N LEU A 452 -18.98 24.13 -23.14
CA LEU A 452 -17.62 23.72 -23.52
C LEU A 452 -17.41 22.20 -23.53
N THR A 453 -18.44 21.39 -23.29
CA THR A 453 -18.32 19.93 -23.31
C THR A 453 -17.90 19.44 -24.71
N PRO A 454 -16.80 18.70 -24.84
CA PRO A 454 -16.31 18.19 -26.12
C PRO A 454 -17.34 17.30 -26.83
N GLN A 455 -17.35 17.34 -28.17
CA GLN A 455 -18.35 16.63 -28.96
C GLN A 455 -18.30 15.11 -28.75
N ASN A 456 -17.12 14.51 -28.57
CA ASN A 456 -16.97 13.09 -28.25
C ASN A 456 -17.65 12.70 -26.93
N VAL A 457 -17.57 13.57 -25.92
CA VAL A 457 -18.23 13.36 -24.61
C VAL A 457 -19.75 13.46 -24.77
N LYS A 458 -20.25 14.44 -25.54
CA LYS A 458 -21.69 14.55 -25.85
C LYS A 458 -22.22 13.30 -26.56
N THR A 459 -21.49 12.80 -27.56
CA THR A 459 -21.85 11.55 -28.25
C THR A 459 -21.91 10.38 -27.28
N CYS A 460 -20.91 10.24 -26.39
CA CYS A 460 -20.90 9.20 -25.35
C CYS A 460 -22.12 9.30 -24.42
N LEU A 461 -22.46 10.50 -23.92
CA LEU A 461 -23.66 10.70 -23.09
C LEU A 461 -24.95 10.26 -23.79
N LEU A 462 -25.09 10.62 -25.07
CA LEU A 462 -26.26 10.24 -25.87
C LEU A 462 -26.31 8.73 -26.11
N GLU A 463 -25.16 8.09 -26.39
CA GLU A 463 -25.07 6.64 -26.56
C GLU A 463 -25.45 5.88 -25.28
N GLU A 464 -24.92 6.29 -24.12
CA GLU A 464 -25.27 5.68 -22.84
C GLU A 464 -26.75 5.90 -22.47
N ALA A 465 -27.32 7.07 -22.79
CA ALA A 465 -28.74 7.34 -22.59
C ALA A 465 -29.64 6.49 -23.51
N VAL A 466 -29.25 6.31 -24.78
CA VAL A 466 -29.93 5.41 -25.71
C VAL A 466 -29.87 3.98 -25.21
N THR A 467 -28.73 3.52 -24.67
CA THR A 467 -28.62 2.20 -24.04
C THR A 467 -29.57 2.05 -22.85
N CYS A 468 -29.69 3.08 -21.99
CA CYS A 468 -30.69 3.08 -20.92
C CYS A 468 -32.13 2.93 -21.46
N LEU A 469 -32.48 3.67 -22.51
CA LEU A 469 -33.81 3.60 -23.14
C LEU A 469 -34.11 2.21 -23.72
N ARG A 470 -33.12 1.58 -24.35
CA ARG A 470 -33.25 0.19 -24.86
C ARG A 470 -33.49 -0.81 -23.73
N LEU A 471 -32.73 -0.72 -22.65
CA LEU A 471 -32.94 -1.58 -21.48
C LEU A 471 -34.31 -1.33 -20.84
N LEU A 472 -34.74 -0.07 -20.77
CA LEU A 472 -36.07 0.28 -20.26
C LEU A 472 -37.19 -0.30 -21.13
N LYS A 473 -37.05 -0.23 -22.46
CA LYS A 473 -37.97 -0.83 -23.43
C LYS A 473 -38.11 -2.34 -23.19
N GLN A 474 -36.99 -3.04 -23.06
CA GLN A 474 -36.97 -4.48 -22.78
C GLN A 474 -37.64 -4.83 -21.44
N ALA A 475 -37.43 -4.02 -20.40
CA ALA A 475 -38.00 -4.27 -19.07
C ALA A 475 -39.51 -3.98 -18.98
N CYS A 476 -40.06 -3.09 -19.81
CA CYS A 476 -41.40 -2.51 -19.61
C CYS A 476 -42.49 -2.97 -20.61
N LYS A 477 -42.29 -4.10 -21.32
CA LYS A 477 -43.32 -4.83 -22.08
C LYS A 477 -44.20 -3.97 -23.01
N GLY A 478 -43.62 -3.07 -23.82
CA GLY A 478 -44.39 -2.29 -24.80
C GLY A 478 -44.71 -0.84 -24.41
N ARG A 479 -44.72 -0.52 -23.11
CA ARG A 479 -45.12 0.81 -22.60
C ARG A 479 -44.21 1.94 -23.12
N VAL A 480 -42.92 1.64 -23.27
CA VAL A 480 -41.94 2.63 -23.77
C VAL A 480 -42.20 2.91 -25.24
N GLU A 481 -42.47 1.89 -26.07
CA GLU A 481 -42.81 2.09 -27.48
C GLU A 481 -44.07 2.94 -27.66
N GLU A 482 -45.12 2.67 -26.87
CA GLU A 482 -46.37 3.43 -26.90
C GLU A 482 -46.12 4.92 -26.64
N LEU A 483 -45.35 5.24 -25.60
CA LEU A 483 -45.04 6.62 -25.22
C LEU A 483 -44.11 7.31 -26.23
N LEU A 484 -43.11 6.60 -26.76
CA LEU A 484 -42.18 7.16 -27.74
C LEU A 484 -42.84 7.41 -29.11
N GLN A 485 -43.86 6.63 -29.48
CA GLN A 485 -44.59 6.83 -30.73
C GLN A 485 -45.39 8.13 -30.74
N CYS A 486 -45.84 8.63 -29.58
CA CYS A 486 -46.52 9.93 -29.48
C CYS A 486 -45.64 11.10 -29.97
N PHE A 487 -44.31 11.01 -29.82
CA PHE A 487 -43.36 12.05 -30.22
C PHE A 487 -43.09 12.11 -31.74
N LYS A 488 -43.61 11.16 -32.55
CA LYS A 488 -43.43 11.15 -34.01
C LYS A 488 -43.99 12.39 -34.72
N ASN A 489 -44.97 13.03 -34.11
CA ASN A 489 -45.70 14.16 -34.70
C ASN A 489 -45.26 15.52 -34.15
N ASP A 490 -44.36 15.53 -33.16
CA ASP A 490 -43.88 16.75 -32.53
C ASP A 490 -42.61 17.26 -33.23
N ASN A 491 -42.44 18.58 -33.31
CA ASN A 491 -41.21 19.22 -33.82
C ASN A 491 -40.06 19.04 -32.80
N VAL A 492 -39.57 17.82 -32.65
CA VAL A 492 -38.46 17.46 -31.77
C VAL A 492 -37.12 17.82 -32.43
N ASN A 493 -36.13 18.21 -31.63
CA ASN A 493 -34.74 18.40 -32.08
C ASN A 493 -34.25 17.16 -32.87
N GLU A 494 -33.58 17.37 -34.00
CA GLU A 494 -33.12 16.30 -34.91
C GLU A 494 -32.25 15.24 -34.20
N ILE A 495 -31.35 15.67 -33.30
CA ILE A 495 -30.48 14.76 -32.54
C ILE A 495 -31.30 13.91 -31.55
N CYS A 496 -32.27 14.52 -30.88
CA CYS A 496 -33.17 13.82 -29.96
C CYS A 496 -34.05 12.83 -30.73
N TRP A 497 -34.55 13.22 -31.91
CA TRP A 497 -35.32 12.34 -32.78
C TRP A 497 -34.49 11.16 -33.31
N ASP A 498 -33.21 11.36 -33.64
CA ASP A 498 -32.31 10.27 -34.03
C ASP A 498 -32.11 9.26 -32.90
N CYS A 499 -31.91 9.74 -31.66
CA CYS A 499 -31.81 8.88 -30.48
C CYS A 499 -33.10 8.04 -30.28
N ILE A 500 -34.28 8.67 -30.37
CA ILE A 500 -35.57 7.98 -30.24
C ILE A 500 -35.76 6.95 -31.36
N ARG A 501 -35.41 7.30 -32.60
CA ARG A 501 -35.51 6.41 -33.77
C ARG A 501 -34.67 5.15 -33.58
N ARG A 502 -33.44 5.28 -33.08
CA ARG A 502 -32.55 4.14 -32.79
C ARG A 502 -33.17 3.16 -31.78
N VAL A 503 -33.92 3.63 -30.79
CA VAL A 503 -34.61 2.79 -29.79
C VAL A 503 -35.87 2.12 -30.36
N LEU A 504 -36.53 2.74 -31.33
CA LEU A 504 -37.74 2.18 -31.94
C LEU A 504 -37.45 1.13 -33.03
N GLN A 505 -36.26 1.18 -33.65
CA GLN A 505 -35.87 0.28 -34.74
C GLN A 505 -35.33 -1.09 -34.28
N GLU A 506 -34.81 -1.17 -33.06
CA GLU A 506 -34.36 -2.40 -32.37
C GLU A 506 -35.31 -2.72 -31.23
#